data_AF-M2UAM7-F1
#
_entry.id   AF-M2UAM7-F1
#
_cell.length_a   1.000
_cell.length_b   1.000
_cell.length_c   1.000
_cell.angle_alpha   90.00
_cell.angle_beta   90.00
_cell.angle_gamma   90.00
#
_symmetry.space_group_name_H-M   'P 1'
#
loop_
_entity.id
_entity.type
_entity.pdbx_description
1 polymer ?
#
loop_
_entity_poly.entity_id
_entity_poly.type
_entity_poly.pdbx_seq_one_letter_code
_entity_poly.pdbx_strand_id
1 'polypeptide(L)'
;HAESWPKCGSTPAEAKSLGCKFDILSFAWQLPACYDEKIMDEFLAEKDWVFYREPNGTSPVSRDVALQRELDLFVTQEYRRTHCMYTWRQMHRAFTIQKHIDSHLNDYYHTLHCHHVMLGEQIPADAVGAVGTVKYPAC
;
A
#
# COMPACT_ATOMS: atom_id res chain seq x y z
N HIS A 1 -11.67 -26.53 6.96
CA HIS A 1 -12.48 -25.98 5.86
C HIS A 1 -11.83 -24.68 5.42
N ALA A 2 -11.15 -24.69 4.27
CA ALA A 2 -10.55 -23.49 3.70
C ALA A 2 -11.64 -22.75 2.93
N GLU A 3 -12.42 -21.93 3.63
CA GLU A 3 -13.18 -20.90 2.95
C GLU A 3 -12.17 -19.96 2.30
N SER A 4 -12.24 -19.83 0.98
CA SER A 4 -11.37 -18.91 0.26
C SER A 4 -11.80 -17.50 0.62
N TRP A 5 -10.98 -16.83 1.43
CA TRP A 5 -11.06 -15.41 1.73
C TRP A 5 -11.32 -14.63 0.43
N PRO A 6 -12.42 -13.86 0.31
CA PRO A 6 -12.73 -13.12 -0.91
C PRO A 6 -11.59 -12.19 -1.35
N LYS A 7 -11.45 -12.00 -2.66
CA LYS A 7 -10.33 -11.27 -3.30
C LYS A 7 -10.83 -10.29 -4.34
N CYS A 8 -9.99 -9.32 -4.68
CA CYS A 8 -10.20 -8.34 -5.75
C CYS A 8 -9.79 -8.81 -7.15
N GLY A 9 -9.80 -10.13 -7.38
CA GLY A 9 -9.26 -10.72 -8.61
C GLY A 9 -7.74 -10.63 -8.67
N SER A 10 -7.22 -10.42 -9.87
CA SER A 10 -5.79 -10.43 -10.20
C SER A 10 -5.37 -9.28 -11.14
N THR A 11 -6.33 -8.48 -11.59
CA THR A 11 -6.10 -7.34 -12.49
C THR A 11 -6.86 -6.10 -12.03
N PRO A 12 -6.44 -4.89 -12.43
CA PRO A 12 -7.14 -3.67 -12.07
C PRO A 12 -8.58 -3.64 -12.61
N ALA A 13 -8.82 -4.26 -13.78
CA ALA A 13 -10.14 -4.36 -14.39
C ALA A 13 -11.09 -5.25 -13.56
N GLU A 14 -10.61 -6.41 -13.10
CA GLU A 14 -11.37 -7.28 -12.19
C GLU A 14 -11.63 -6.61 -10.84
N ALA A 15 -10.62 -5.95 -10.26
CA ALA A 15 -10.79 -5.24 -8.99
C ALA A 15 -11.85 -4.14 -9.10
N LYS A 16 -11.84 -3.37 -10.19
CA LYS A 16 -12.86 -2.35 -10.49
C LYS A 16 -14.26 -2.98 -10.65
N SER A 17 -14.38 -4.09 -11.38
CA SER A 17 -15.67 -4.76 -11.58
C SER A 17 -16.25 -5.40 -10.31
N LEU A 18 -15.37 -5.79 -9.37
CA LEU A 18 -15.74 -6.30 -8.05
C LEU A 18 -15.96 -5.20 -7.00
N GLY A 19 -15.87 -3.92 -7.37
CA GLY A 19 -16.10 -2.79 -6.47
C GLY A 19 -14.98 -2.59 -5.43
N CYS A 20 -13.79 -3.12 -5.69
CA CYS A 20 -12.64 -2.93 -4.81
C CYS A 20 -12.14 -1.49 -4.83
N LYS A 21 -11.55 -1.07 -3.72
CA LYS A 21 -10.86 0.21 -3.57
C LYS A 21 -9.35 -0.02 -3.69
N PHE A 22 -8.63 0.91 -4.29
CA PHE A 22 -7.17 0.85 -4.29
C PHE A 22 -6.63 1.72 -3.20
N ASP A 23 -5.83 1.10 -2.36
CA ASP A 23 -4.98 1.70 -1.36
C ASP A 23 -3.64 2.01 -2.04
N ILE A 24 -3.41 3.30 -2.32
CA ILE A 24 -2.13 3.75 -2.89
C ILE A 24 -1.01 3.67 -1.85
N LEU A 25 -1.32 3.82 -0.56
CA LEU A 25 -0.36 3.69 0.53
C LEU A 25 0.32 2.34 0.44
N SER A 26 -0.41 1.23 0.30
CA SER A 26 0.14 -0.13 0.20
C SER A 26 0.20 -0.74 -1.20
N PHE A 27 -0.20 0.02 -2.22
CA PHE A 27 -0.35 -0.45 -3.60
C PHE A 27 -1.24 -1.70 -3.70
N ALA A 28 -2.36 -1.72 -2.98
CA ALA A 28 -3.23 -2.89 -2.90
C ALA A 28 -4.65 -2.58 -3.36
N TRP A 29 -5.22 -3.47 -4.18
CA TRP A 29 -6.66 -3.52 -4.39
C TRP A 29 -7.31 -4.32 -3.26
N GLN A 30 -8.13 -3.64 -2.45
CA GLN A 30 -8.78 -4.18 -1.26
C GLN A 30 -10.30 -4.19 -1.40
N LEU A 31 -10.93 -5.22 -0.83
CA LEU A 31 -12.38 -5.22 -0.65
C LEU A 31 -12.79 -4.06 0.26
N PRO A 32 -14.00 -3.50 0.08
CA PRO A 32 -14.48 -2.41 0.93
C PRO A 32 -14.40 -2.70 2.44
N ALA A 33 -14.53 -3.96 2.85
CA ALA A 33 -14.44 -4.36 4.26
C ALA A 33 -13.03 -4.22 4.86
N CYS A 34 -11.97 -4.40 4.06
CA CYS A 34 -10.57 -4.28 4.51
C CYS A 34 -9.94 -2.92 4.17
N TYR A 35 -10.62 -2.06 3.42
CA TYR A 35 -10.10 -0.75 3.05
C TYR A 35 -10.27 0.27 4.18
N ASP A 36 -9.16 0.81 4.70
CA ASP A 36 -9.17 1.82 5.76
C ASP A 36 -9.20 3.24 5.20
N GLU A 37 -10.40 3.72 4.88
CA GLU A 37 -10.62 5.06 4.31
C GLU A 37 -10.05 6.18 5.18
N LYS A 38 -10.18 6.07 6.52
CA LYS A 38 -9.66 7.09 7.43
C LYS A 38 -8.13 7.19 7.37
N ILE A 39 -7.43 6.06 7.39
CA ILE A 39 -5.97 6.07 7.29
C ILE A 39 -5.54 6.57 5.92
N MET A 40 -6.25 6.18 4.85
CA MET A 40 -5.92 6.68 3.52
C MET A 40 -6.07 8.19 3.42
N ASP A 41 -7.14 8.77 3.96
CA ASP A 41 -7.34 10.22 3.96
C ASP A 41 -6.23 10.94 4.74
N GLU A 42 -5.85 10.42 5.91
CA GLU A 42 -4.75 10.95 6.73
C GLU A 42 -3.40 10.89 5.97
N PHE A 43 -3.11 9.77 5.30
CA PHE A 43 -1.88 9.59 4.52
C PHE A 43 -1.80 10.51 3.30
N LEU A 44 -2.92 10.71 2.61
CA LEU A 44 -3.00 11.60 1.44
C LEU A 44 -2.97 13.08 1.82
N ALA A 45 -3.35 13.43 3.05
CA ALA A 45 -3.26 14.78 3.57
C ALA A 45 -1.86 15.14 4.10
N GLU A 46 -1.04 14.14 4.44
CA GLU A 46 0.30 14.37 4.99
C GLU A 46 1.24 15.02 3.98
N LYS A 47 1.20 14.57 2.72
CA LYS A 47 2.11 15.04 1.68
C LYS A 47 1.57 14.75 0.27
N ASP A 48 1.94 15.61 -0.67
CA ASP A 48 1.85 15.29 -2.10
C ASP A 48 2.96 14.32 -2.50
N TRP A 49 2.65 13.02 -2.42
CA TRP A 49 3.56 11.95 -2.79
C TRP A 49 3.88 11.95 -4.29
N VAL A 50 5.15 11.77 -4.63
CA VAL A 50 5.65 11.65 -6.00
C VAL A 50 6.06 10.21 -6.26
N PHE A 51 5.68 9.71 -7.43
CA PHE A 51 5.96 8.35 -7.88
C PHE A 51 6.78 8.39 -9.16
N TYR A 52 7.56 7.34 -9.42
CA TYR A 52 8.49 7.27 -10.54
C TYR A 52 8.32 5.96 -11.30
N ARG A 53 8.53 5.98 -12.62
CA ARG A 53 8.58 4.74 -13.42
C ARG A 53 9.92 4.02 -13.33
N GLU A 54 10.98 4.75 -12.98
CA GLU A 54 12.35 4.24 -12.98
C GLU A 54 12.96 4.36 -11.58
N PRO A 55 13.83 3.42 -11.17
CA PRO A 55 14.44 3.41 -9.83
C PRO A 55 15.42 4.56 -9.59
N ASN A 56 15.91 5.21 -10.64
CA ASN A 56 16.84 6.32 -10.58
C ASN A 56 16.15 7.67 -10.26
N GLY A 57 14.84 7.68 -9.99
CA GLY A 57 14.09 8.91 -9.70
C GLY A 57 13.84 9.79 -10.94
N THR A 58 14.05 9.26 -12.15
CA THR A 58 13.65 9.93 -13.38
C THR A 58 12.21 9.56 -13.75
N SER A 59 11.63 10.28 -14.71
CA SER A 59 10.28 10.01 -15.23
C SER A 59 9.19 10.04 -14.14
N PRO A 60 8.95 11.20 -13.50
CA PRO A 60 7.91 11.34 -12.50
C PRO A 60 6.54 11.04 -13.11
N VAL A 61 5.67 10.46 -12.29
CA VAL A 61 4.31 10.07 -12.62
C VAL A 61 3.36 11.02 -11.91
N SER A 62 2.38 11.56 -12.63
CA SER A 62 1.36 12.40 -12.02
C SER A 62 0.52 11.57 -11.04
N ARG A 63 -0.01 12.23 -10.01
CA ARG A 63 -0.88 11.61 -9.01
C ARG A 63 -2.05 10.86 -9.66
N ASP A 64 -2.67 11.45 -10.69
CA ASP A 64 -3.78 10.82 -11.40
C ASP A 64 -3.37 9.51 -12.06
N VAL A 65 -2.16 9.43 -12.63
CA VAL A 65 -1.65 8.20 -13.24
C VAL A 65 -1.27 7.18 -12.17
N ALA A 66 -0.67 7.59 -11.06
CA ALA A 66 -0.43 6.68 -9.93
C ALA A 66 -1.75 6.11 -9.38
N LEU A 67 -2.80 6.94 -9.36
CA LEU A 67 -4.17 6.57 -9.01
C LEU A 67 -4.95 5.85 -10.11
N GLN A 68 -4.36 5.58 -11.29
CA GLN A 68 -4.92 4.66 -12.29
C GLN A 68 -4.69 3.18 -11.93
N ARG A 69 -3.69 2.90 -11.07
CA ARG A 69 -3.58 1.65 -10.29
C ARG A 69 -3.21 0.43 -11.14
N GLU A 70 -2.42 0.68 -12.17
CA GLU A 70 -2.13 -0.28 -13.25
C GLU A 70 -0.65 -0.67 -13.34
N LEU A 71 0.22 -0.01 -12.57
CA LEU A 71 1.67 -0.15 -12.68
C LEU A 71 2.33 -0.23 -11.31
N ASP A 72 3.39 -1.03 -11.23
CA ASP A 72 4.38 -0.93 -10.17
C ASP A 72 5.12 0.40 -10.32
N LEU A 73 5.30 1.12 -9.20
CA LEU A 73 5.95 2.43 -9.19
C LEU A 73 7.05 2.48 -8.15
N PHE A 74 8.11 3.21 -8.48
CA PHE A 74 9.17 3.53 -7.54
C PHE A 74 8.79 4.72 -6.68
N VAL A 75 9.16 4.64 -5.41
CA VAL A 75 8.89 5.64 -4.39
C VAL A 75 10.18 6.04 -3.68
N THR A 76 10.12 7.17 -3.00
CA THR A 76 11.22 7.64 -2.15
C THR A 76 11.32 6.78 -0.88
N GLN A 77 12.48 6.82 -0.22
CA GLN A 77 12.61 6.17 1.09
C GLN A 77 11.75 6.82 2.17
N GLU A 78 11.48 8.12 2.05
CA GLU A 78 10.50 8.82 2.89
C GLU A 78 9.11 8.21 2.74
N TYR A 79 8.64 7.99 1.51
CA TYR A 79 7.38 7.30 1.25
C TYR A 79 7.40 5.92 1.90
N ARG A 80 8.45 5.12 1.69
CA ARG A 80 8.54 3.77 2.24
C ARG A 80 8.46 3.76 3.77
N ARG A 81 9.21 4.63 4.46
CA ARG A 81 9.15 4.74 5.93
C ARG A 81 7.78 5.18 6.42
N THR A 82 7.16 6.13 5.74
CA THR A 82 5.83 6.64 6.08
C THR A 82 4.79 5.54 5.87
N HIS A 83 4.82 4.85 4.73
CA HIS A 83 4.04 3.64 4.47
C HIS A 83 4.14 2.63 5.62
N CYS A 84 5.35 2.27 6.06
CA CYS A 84 5.54 1.31 7.16
C CYS A 84 4.87 1.75 8.48
N MET A 85 4.95 3.04 8.81
CA MET A 85 4.28 3.57 10.00
C MET A 85 2.75 3.56 9.87
N TYR A 86 2.24 3.88 8.68
CA TYR A 86 0.80 3.89 8.43
C TYR A 86 0.20 2.49 8.33
N THR A 87 0.90 1.52 7.73
CA THR A 87 0.43 0.12 7.72
C THR A 87 0.40 -0.44 9.13
N TRP A 88 1.34 -0.08 10.01
CA TRP A 88 1.23 -0.45 11.43
C TRP A 88 -0.04 0.12 12.10
N ARG A 89 -0.43 1.36 11.77
CA ARG A 89 -1.71 1.96 12.22
C ARG A 89 -2.93 1.24 11.63
N GLN A 90 -2.91 0.91 10.33
CA GLN A 90 -3.97 0.12 9.70
C GLN A 90 -4.12 -1.23 10.41
N MET A 91 -3.01 -1.91 10.69
CA MET A 91 -3.02 -3.20 11.39
C MET A 91 -3.68 -3.07 12.78
N HIS A 92 -3.31 -2.05 13.56
CA HIS A 92 -3.94 -1.81 14.86
C HIS A 92 -5.45 -1.56 14.75
N ARG A 93 -5.88 -0.75 13.77
CA ARG A 93 -7.29 -0.43 13.53
C ARG A 93 -8.08 -1.62 13.00
N ALA A 94 -7.45 -2.47 12.20
CA ALA A 94 -8.02 -3.72 11.71
C ALA A 94 -8.42 -4.62 12.89
N PHE A 95 -7.54 -4.78 13.88
CA PHE A 95 -7.82 -5.60 15.06
C PHE A 95 -8.81 -4.98 16.05
N THR A 96 -8.80 -3.65 16.21
CA THR A 96 -9.55 -2.98 17.29
C THR A 96 -10.88 -2.38 16.84
N ILE A 97 -11.01 -2.01 15.56
CA ILE A 97 -12.14 -1.24 15.04
C ILE A 97 -12.82 -1.98 13.88
N GLN A 98 -12.07 -2.28 12.81
CA GLN A 98 -12.68 -2.75 11.54
C GLN A 98 -13.04 -4.24 11.55
N LYS A 99 -12.31 -5.04 12.34
CA LYS A 99 -12.46 -6.51 12.45
C LYS A 99 -12.22 -7.28 11.14
N HIS A 100 -11.64 -6.62 10.15
CA HIS A 100 -11.22 -7.19 8.88
C HIS A 100 -9.79 -6.72 8.61
N ILE A 101 -8.96 -7.61 8.10
CA ILE A 101 -7.55 -7.34 7.79
C ILE A 101 -7.23 -8.09 6.50
N ASP A 102 -6.55 -7.41 5.57
CA ASP A 102 -6.13 -8.09 4.35
C ASP A 102 -4.93 -9.02 4.61
N SER A 103 -4.76 -10.02 3.75
CA SER A 103 -3.74 -11.07 3.92
C SER A 103 -2.31 -10.56 3.86
N HIS A 104 -2.05 -9.42 3.20
CA HIS A 104 -0.70 -8.84 3.15
C HIS A 104 -0.39 -8.08 4.43
N LEU A 105 -1.36 -7.33 4.96
CA LEU A 105 -1.22 -6.63 6.23
C LEU A 105 -1.18 -7.60 7.42
N ASN A 106 -1.90 -8.71 7.34
CA ASN A 106 -1.89 -9.78 8.34
C ASN A 106 -0.66 -10.71 8.26
N ASP A 107 0.19 -10.54 7.24
CA ASP A 107 1.42 -11.32 7.13
C ASP A 107 2.49 -10.81 8.10
N TYR A 108 2.94 -11.68 8.99
CA TYR A 108 3.99 -11.34 9.96
C TYR A 108 5.31 -10.94 9.27
N TYR A 109 5.62 -11.50 8.10
CA TYR A 109 6.80 -11.09 7.34
C TYR A 109 6.74 -9.64 6.87
N HIS A 110 5.53 -9.12 6.58
CA HIS A 110 5.35 -7.71 6.26
C HIS A 110 5.61 -6.82 7.49
N THR A 111 5.20 -7.27 8.69
CA THR A 111 5.54 -6.60 9.95
C THR A 111 7.06 -6.58 10.20
N LEU A 112 7.74 -7.71 9.98
CA LEU A 112 9.21 -7.80 10.13
C LEU A 112 9.95 -6.89 9.14
N HIS A 113 9.46 -6.81 7.89
CA HIS A 113 9.98 -5.87 6.89
C HIS A 113 9.86 -4.43 7.40
N CYS A 114 8.66 -4.00 7.79
CA CYS A 114 8.41 -2.66 8.30
C CYS A 114 9.27 -2.34 9.53
N HIS A 115 9.42 -3.29 10.46
CA HIS A 115 10.32 -3.18 11.61
C HIS A 115 11.77 -2.89 11.19
N HIS A 116 12.29 -3.60 10.19
CA HIS A 116 13.64 -3.34 9.68
C HIS A 116 13.77 -1.95 9.04
N VAL A 117 12.79 -1.55 8.23
CA VAL A 117 12.75 -0.21 7.60
C VAL A 117 12.77 0.90 8.66
N MET A 118 11.99 0.75 9.73
CA MET A 118 11.87 1.75 10.80
C MET A 118 13.15 1.89 11.64
N LEU A 119 13.90 0.79 11.84
CA LEU A 119 15.08 0.80 12.71
C LEU A 119 16.41 1.04 11.98
N GLY A 120 16.51 0.73 10.69
CA GLY A 120 17.79 0.24 10.16
C GLY A 120 18.37 0.94 8.94
N GLU A 121 17.64 1.78 8.22
CA GLU A 121 18.12 2.27 6.93
C GLU A 121 18.61 3.71 6.98
N GLN A 122 19.93 3.88 6.92
CA GLN A 122 20.58 5.18 6.68
C GLN A 122 20.53 5.58 5.18
N ILE A 123 19.41 5.29 4.52
CA ILE A 123 19.20 5.72 3.14
C ILE A 123 18.55 7.12 3.17
N PRO A 124 19.10 8.11 2.43
CA PRO A 124 18.53 9.45 2.34
C PRO A 124 17.04 9.43 2.03
N ALA A 125 16.29 10.37 2.62
CA ALA A 125 14.83 10.40 2.51
C ALA A 125 14.32 10.58 1.09
N ASP A 126 15.04 11.36 0.29
CA ASP A 126 14.78 11.66 -1.11
C ASP A 126 15.28 10.58 -2.08
N ALA A 127 16.08 9.61 -1.61
CA ALA A 127 16.55 8.53 -2.47
C ALA A 127 15.37 7.71 -3.00
N VAL A 128 15.35 7.49 -4.31
CA VAL A 128 14.37 6.64 -4.99
C VAL A 128 14.94 5.23 -5.15
N GLY A 129 14.07 4.21 -5.10
CA GLY A 129 14.48 2.82 -5.36
C GLY A 129 13.66 1.78 -4.60
N ALA A 130 12.85 2.19 -3.63
CA ALA A 130 11.81 1.31 -3.11
C ALA A 130 10.70 1.16 -4.16
N VAL A 131 10.19 -0.06 -4.37
CA VAL A 131 9.12 -0.33 -5.33
C VAL A 131 7.82 -0.65 -4.59
N GLY A 132 6.75 0.05 -4.99
CA GLY A 132 5.37 -0.29 -4.65
C GLY A 132 4.82 -1.21 -5.72
N THR A 133 4.72 -2.50 -5.40
CA THR A 133 4.11 -3.51 -6.28
C THR A 133 2.61 -3.55 -6.11
N VAL A 134 1.86 -3.56 -7.21
CA VAL A 134 0.40 -3.69 -7.20
C VAL A 134 0.00 -5.09 -6.73
N LYS A 135 -0.81 -5.16 -5.67
CA LYS A 135 -1.22 -6.40 -5.00
C LYS A 135 -2.74 -6.57 -4.98
N TYR A 136 -3.17 -7.82 -4.83
CA TYR A 136 -4.58 -8.22 -4.69
C TYR A 136 -4.72 -9.15 -3.47
N PRO A 137 -4.48 -8.65 -2.25
CA PRO A 137 -4.57 -9.49 -1.05
C PRO A 137 -6.01 -9.98 -0.83
N ALA A 138 -6.12 -11.11 -0.13
CA ALA A 138 -7.42 -11.60 0.32
C ALA A 138 -7.90 -10.80 1.53
N CYS A 139 -9.21 -10.71 1.69
CA CYS A 139 -9.92 -10.16 2.84
C CYS A 139 -10.99 -11.18 3.26
#